data_AF-A0A534L287-F1
#
_entry.id   AF-A0A534L287-F1
#
_cell.length_a   1.000
_cell.length_b   1.000
_cell.length_c   1.000
_cell.angle_alpha   90.00
_cell.angle_beta   90.00
_cell.angle_gamma   90.00
#
_symmetry.space_group_name_H-M   'P 1'
#
loop_
_entity.id
_entity.type
_entity.pdbx_description
1 polymer ?
#
loop_
_entity_poly.entity_id
_entity_poly.type
_entity_poly.pdbx_seq_one_letter_code
_entity_poly.pdbx_strand_id
1 'polypeptide(L)' 'MPTSIQVSRELHEKLKELKQRMGVETFEELLTRLIERPRQASRARFGAHPGMRPFAHWDGSHRP' A
#
# COMPACT_ATOMS: atom_id res chain seq x y z
N MET A 1 -18.61 -18.94 -8.87
CA MET A 1 -18.62 -19.53 -7.51
C MET A 1 -18.19 -18.45 -6.53
N PRO A 2 -19.01 -18.06 -5.54
CA PRO A 2 -18.59 -17.13 -4.50
C PRO A 2 -17.75 -17.89 -3.47
N THR A 3 -16.44 -17.70 -3.47
CA THR A 3 -15.55 -18.20 -2.42
C THR A 3 -15.68 -17.30 -1.20
N SER A 4 -16.42 -17.74 -0.18
CA SER A 4 -16.51 -17.04 1.10
C SER A 4 -15.22 -17.28 1.89
N ILE A 5 -14.44 -16.23 2.09
CA ILE A 5 -13.24 -16.28 2.94
C ILE A 5 -13.68 -15.99 4.37
N GLN A 6 -13.38 -16.90 5.30
CA GLN A 6 -13.62 -16.64 6.72
C GLN A 6 -12.63 -15.58 7.21
N VAL A 7 -13.17 -14.43 7.60
CA VAL A 7 -12.41 -13.33 8.19
C VAL A 7 -12.53 -13.40 9.71
N SER A 8 -11.43 -13.21 10.44
CA SER A 8 -11.50 -13.13 11.90
C SER A 8 -12.41 -11.98 12.32
N ARG A 9 -13.22 -12.19 13.37
CA ARG A 9 -14.16 -11.16 13.86
C ARG A 9 -13.45 -9.87 14.22
N GLU A 10 -12.27 -9.96 14.83
CA GLU A 10 -11.45 -8.81 15.19
C GLU A 10 -11.01 -8.01 13.96
N LEU A 11 -10.58 -8.67 12.89
CA LEU A 11 -10.18 -7.99 11.66
C LEU A 11 -11.38 -7.28 11.00
N HIS A 12 -12.54 -7.92 11.02
CA HIS A 12 -13.76 -7.34 10.47
C HIS A 12 -14.20 -6.08 11.22
N GLU A 13 -14.11 -6.07 12.56
CA GLU A 13 -14.41 -4.88 13.36
C GLU A 13 -13.41 -3.74 13.12
N LYS A 14 -12.11 -4.05 13.03
CA LYS A 14 -11.09 -3.04 12.66
C LYS A 14 -11.35 -2.44 11.27
N LEU A 15 -11.79 -3.25 10.31
CA LEU A 15 -12.14 -2.78 8.97
C LEU A 15 -13.38 -1.87 9.00
N LYS A 16 -14.39 -2.17 9.82
CA LYS A 16 -15.56 -1.30 9.99
C LYS A 16 -15.18 0.05 10.59
N GLU A 17 -14.36 0.05 11.64
CA GLU A 17 -13.89 1.28 12.26
C GLU A 17 -13.10 2.13 11.26
N LEU A 18 -12.22 1.50 10.48
CA LEU A 18 -11.44 2.18 9.45
C LEU A 18 -12.31 2.75 8.32
N LYS A 19 -13.34 2.01 7.90
CA LYS A 19 -14.35 2.45 6.93
C LYS A 19 -15.05 3.72 7.40
N GLN A 20 -15.48 3.77 8.66
CA GLN A 20 -16.11 4.95 9.26
C GLN A 20 -15.15 6.15 9.33
N ARG A 21 -13.90 5.92 9.77
CA ARG A 21 -12.87 6.98 9.84
C ARG A 21 -12.54 7.59 8.49
N MET A 22 -12.58 6.79 7.42
CA MET A 22 -12.27 7.25 6.06
C MET A 22 -13.50 7.75 5.30
N GLY A 23 -14.70 7.63 5.87
CA GLY A 23 -15.96 8.09 5.26
C GLY A 23 -16.26 7.42 3.92
N VAL A 24 -15.99 6.11 3.79
CA VAL A 24 -16.20 5.35 2.55
C VAL A 24 -17.37 4.39 2.67
N GLU A 25 -18.09 4.17 1.56
CA GLU A 25 -19.35 3.41 1.57
C GLU A 25 -19.13 1.91 1.44
N THR A 26 -18.04 1.48 0.80
CA THR A 26 -17.75 0.05 0.55
C THR A 26 -16.36 -0.34 1.03
N PHE A 27 -16.17 -1.63 1.32
CA PHE A 27 -14.84 -2.17 1.64
C PHE A 27 -13.92 -2.18 0.42
N GLU A 28 -14.45 -2.32 -0.79
CA GLU A 28 -13.66 -2.21 -2.01
C GLU A 28 -13.10 -0.80 -2.17
N GLU A 29 -13.92 0.23 -1.97
CA GLU A 29 -13.47 1.63 -2.00
C GLU A 29 -12.41 1.90 -0.93
N LEU A 30 -12.60 1.36 0.29
CA LEU A 30 -11.62 1.44 1.36
C LEU A 30 -10.26 0.86 0.91
N LEU A 31 -10.26 -0.35 0.35
CA LEU A 31 -9.05 -1.03 -0.09
C LEU A 31 -8.37 -0.29 -1.25
N THR A 32 -9.13 0.17 -2.24
CA THR A 32 -8.62 0.97 -3.36
C THR A 32 -7.92 2.23 -2.85
N ARG A 33 -8.57 3.00 -1.96
CA ARG A 33 -7.96 4.20 -1.36
C ARG A 33 -6.71 3.87 -0.55
N LEU A 34 -6.71 2.77 0.21
CA LEU A 34 -5.54 2.35 1.00
C LEU A 34 -4.36 1.91 0.13
N ILE A 35 -4.61 1.33 -1.05
CA ILE A 35 -3.57 0.92 -2.00
C ILE A 35 -3.06 2.12 -2.81
N GLU A 36 -3.94 3.08 -3.14
CA GLU A 36 -3.57 4.28 -3.88
C GLU A 36 -2.84 5.32 -3.01
N ARG A 37 -3.19 5.43 -1.72
CA ARG A 37 -2.54 6.36 -0.78
C ARG A 37 -1.01 6.22 -0.70
N PRO A 38 -0.41 5.01 -0.59
CA PRO A 38 1.04 4.85 -0.62
C PRO A 38 1.66 5.12 -2.00
N ARG A 39 0.91 5.14 -3.11
CA ARG A 39 1.47 5.55 -4.42
C ARG A 39 1.78 7.05 -4.48
N GLN A 40 1.21 7.86 -3.60
CA GLN A 40 1.61 9.27 -3.40
C GLN A 40 2.80 9.43 -2.45
N ALA A 41 3.33 8.34 -1.86
CA ALA A 41 4.64 8.41 -1.24
C ALA A 41 5.65 8.68 -2.36
N SER A 42 6.28 9.86 -2.31
CA SER A 42 7.27 10.28 -3.30
C SER A 42 8.25 9.15 -3.57
N ARG A 43 8.46 8.80 -4.84
CA ARG A 43 9.54 7.90 -5.27
C ARG A 43 10.89 8.29 -4.64
N ALA A 44 11.08 9.56 -4.31
CA ALA A 44 12.27 10.06 -3.63
C ALA A 44 12.45 9.52 -2.19
N ARG A 45 11.40 8.97 -1.57
CA ARG A 45 11.47 8.34 -0.24
C ARG A 45 11.81 6.85 -0.31
N PHE A 46 11.68 6.21 -1.47
CA PHE A 46 12.15 4.85 -1.66
C PHE A 46 13.68 4.85 -1.69
N GLY A 47 14.31 4.35 -0.63
CA GLY A 47 15.76 4.41 -0.42
C GLY A 47 16.25 5.56 0.46
N ALA A 48 15.36 6.45 0.95
CA ALA A 48 15.70 7.54 1.86
C ALA A 48 15.85 7.09 3.32
N HIS A 49 16.36 5.87 3.55
CA HIS A 49 16.84 5.49 4.86
C HIS A 49 18.18 6.23 5.07
N PRO A 50 18.39 6.94 6.19
CA PRO A 50 19.59 7.78 6.37
C PRO A 50 20.92 7.01 6.30
N GLY A 51 20.89 5.68 6.44
CA GLY A 51 22.04 4.79 6.26
C GLY A 51 22.14 4.09 4.90
N MET A 52 21.21 4.31 3.96
CA MET A 52 21.24 3.66 2.64
C MET A 52 21.72 4.65 1.57
N ARG A 53 22.56 4.15 0.65
CA ARG A 53 22.99 4.94 -0.50
C ARG A 53 21.79 5.17 -1.45
N PRO A 54 21.63 6.38 -2.00
CA PRO A 54 20.60 6.66 -2.99
C PRO A 54 20.71 5.70 -4.18
N PHE A 55 19.56 5.33 -4.76
CA PHE A 55 19.52 4.52 -5.97
C PHE A 55 20.15 5.31 -7.13
N ALA A 56 21.32 4.90 -7.60
CA ALA A 56 21.95 5.48 -8.78
C ALA A 56 21.40 4.77 -10.02
N HIS A 57 20.67 5.49 -10.88
CA HIS A 57 20.17 4.99 -12.17
C HIS A 57 21.28 4.92 -13.24
N TRP A 58 22.46 4.43 -12.88
CA TRP A 58 23.57 4.26 -13.81
C TRP A 58 24.01 2.80 -13.86
N ASP A 59 23.40 2.04 -14.78
CA ASP A 59 23.99 0.79 -15.28
C ASP A 59 25.05 1.15 -16.32
N GLY A 60 26.18 1.63 -15.81
CA GLY A 60 27.37 1.81 -16.61
C GLY A 60 27.99 0.46 -16.92
N SER A 61 27.92 0.07 -18.21
CA SER A 61 28.73 -0.95 -18.86
C SER A 61 28.43 -2.43 -18.56
N HIS A 62 27.33 -2.95 -19.13
CA HIS A 62 27.44 -4.23 -19.82
C HIS A 62 27.96 -3.93 -21.24
N ARG A 63 29.27 -4.09 -21.46
CA ARG A 63 29.77 -4.33 -22.82
C ARG A 63 29.43 -5.77 -23.22
N PRO A 64 29.13 -6.00 -24.51
CA PRO A 64 28.69 -7.31 -25.02
C PRO A 64 29.74 -8.40 -24.82
#